data_AF-A0A8T2DHP8-F1
#
_entry.id   AF-A0A8T2DHP8-F1
#
_cell.length_a   1.000
_cell.length_b   1.000
_cell.length_c   1.000
_cell.angle_alpha   90.00
_cell.angle_beta   90.00
_cell.angle_gamma   90.00
#
_symmetry.space_group_name_H-M   'P 1'
#
loop_
_entity.id
_entity.type
_entity.pdbx_description
1 polymer ?
#
loop_
_entity_poly.entity_id
_entity_poly.type
_entity_poly.pdbx_seq_one_letter_code
_entity_poly.pdbx_strand_id
1 'polypeptide(L)'
;MNIWNVIRTFFNAEIEKMKVDEYYFPMFVTRDSLEKEKDHTQGFAPEVAWVTRAAACMTHGDDKGLVFPPKVAPVQVVVIHVPIKGAADYQELCDACEAVESTLLGAGIRAEADIRDNYSCGWKYADQELTGVPLRIETGPRDLANDQVRIVTRDNGAKMDVKRGDLIEQVKDLLEKIQSNLYDVAKRKVEECTQKVETWDEFVEALSQKKLILAPWCDKVEVEKDVKRRTRGDETGGGGGGAKTLCTPLEQPELGEETLCFASGKPAKKWSYWGRSY
;
A
#
# COMPACT_ATOMS: atom_id res chain seq x y z
N MET A 1 -39.96 4.84 2.77
CA MET A 1 -39.37 3.48 2.76
C MET A 1 -39.83 2.64 1.54
N ASN A 2 -40.22 3.25 0.41
CA ASN A 2 -40.81 2.52 -0.74
C ASN A 2 -39.77 2.22 -1.85
N ILE A 3 -38.83 3.14 -2.10
CA ILE A 3 -37.83 3.01 -3.18
C ILE A 3 -36.84 1.85 -2.96
N TRP A 4 -36.47 1.60 -1.70
CA TRP A 4 -35.57 0.50 -1.34
C TRP A 4 -36.17 -0.87 -1.66
N ASN A 5 -37.47 -1.04 -1.41
CA ASN A 5 -38.16 -2.29 -1.71
C ASN A 5 -38.24 -2.54 -3.22
N VAL A 6 -38.49 -1.49 -4.01
CA VAL A 6 -38.51 -1.58 -5.47
C VAL A 6 -37.13 -2.00 -6.01
N ILE A 7 -36.05 -1.37 -5.52
CA ILE A 7 -34.67 -1.70 -5.92
C ILE A 7 -34.36 -3.16 -5.56
N ARG A 8 -34.64 -3.58 -4.33
CA ARG A 8 -34.38 -4.95 -3.87
C ARG A 8 -35.16 -5.98 -4.69
N THR A 9 -36.43 -5.74 -4.95
CA THR A 9 -37.26 -6.65 -5.75
C THR A 9 -36.72 -6.82 -7.16
N PHE A 10 -36.27 -5.74 -7.80
CA PHE A 10 -35.66 -5.81 -9.14
C PHE A 10 -34.36 -6.62 -9.13
N PHE A 11 -33.43 -6.33 -8.22
CA PHE A 11 -32.14 -7.02 -8.17
C PHE A 11 -32.28 -8.50 -7.84
N ASN A 12 -33.13 -8.87 -6.88
CA ASN A 12 -33.33 -10.28 -6.51
C ASN A 12 -33.84 -11.12 -7.70
N ALA A 13 -34.78 -10.58 -8.47
CA ALA A 13 -35.32 -11.27 -9.65
C ALA A 13 -34.26 -11.51 -10.74
N GLU A 14 -33.26 -10.64 -10.88
CA GLU A 14 -32.16 -10.85 -11.82
C GLU A 14 -31.11 -11.84 -11.27
N ILE A 15 -30.82 -11.81 -9.98
CA ILE A 15 -29.87 -12.72 -9.32
C ILE A 15 -30.38 -14.17 -9.34
N GLU A 16 -31.68 -14.39 -9.11
CA GLU A 16 -32.30 -15.73 -9.16
C GLU A 16 -32.14 -16.39 -10.53
N LYS A 17 -32.22 -15.62 -11.63
CA LYS A 17 -31.99 -16.15 -12.98
C LYS A 17 -30.58 -16.67 -13.18
N MET A 18 -29.60 -16.11 -12.45
CA MET A 18 -28.20 -16.51 -12.52
C MET A 18 -27.90 -17.80 -11.76
N LYS A 19 -28.88 -18.34 -11.00
CA LYS A 19 -28.73 -19.56 -10.18
C LYS A 19 -27.53 -19.49 -9.22
N VAL A 20 -27.28 -18.31 -8.67
CA VAL A 20 -26.23 -18.09 -7.68
C VAL A 20 -26.84 -18.24 -6.30
N ASP A 21 -26.18 -18.98 -5.41
CA ASP A 21 -26.60 -19.10 -4.02
C ASP A 21 -26.40 -17.78 -3.27
N GLU A 22 -27.42 -17.31 -2.54
CA GLU A 22 -27.31 -16.11 -1.71
C GLU A 22 -26.36 -16.34 -0.53
N TYR A 23 -25.22 -15.65 -0.54
CA TYR A 23 -24.31 -15.59 0.60
C TYR A 23 -24.17 -14.16 1.09
N TYR A 24 -24.49 -13.94 2.37
CA TYR A 24 -24.22 -12.69 3.05
C TYR A 24 -22.74 -12.61 3.42
N PHE A 25 -21.94 -12.03 2.54
CA PHE A 25 -20.59 -11.59 2.88
C PHE A 25 -20.67 -10.15 3.40
N PRO A 26 -20.36 -9.89 4.69
CA PRO A 26 -20.22 -8.51 5.15
C PRO A 26 -19.05 -7.85 4.41
N MET A 27 -19.34 -6.86 3.56
CA MET A 27 -18.29 -6.07 2.87
C MET A 27 -17.37 -5.33 3.86
N PHE A 28 -17.86 -5.06 5.08
CA PHE A 28 -17.09 -4.49 6.17
C PHE A 28 -17.47 -5.19 7.47
N VAL A 29 -16.51 -5.83 8.11
CA VAL A 29 -16.65 -6.43 9.44
C VAL A 29 -16.02 -5.47 10.45
N THR A 30 -16.76 -5.10 11.48
CA THR A 30 -16.22 -4.31 12.59
C THR A 30 -15.24 -5.16 13.40
N ARG A 31 -14.19 -4.55 13.97
CA ARG A 31 -13.20 -5.24 14.81
C ARG A 31 -13.89 -6.11 15.86
N ASP A 32 -14.87 -5.54 16.55
CA ASP A 32 -15.61 -6.22 17.62
C ASP A 32 -16.40 -7.45 17.14
N SER A 33 -16.86 -7.45 15.89
CA SER A 33 -17.58 -8.59 15.31
C SER A 33 -16.61 -9.69 14.87
N LEU A 34 -15.46 -9.30 14.33
CA LEU A 34 -14.39 -10.21 13.92
C LEU A 34 -13.75 -10.92 15.13
N GLU A 35 -13.50 -10.19 16.22
CA GLU A 35 -12.94 -10.74 17.44
C GLU A 35 -13.88 -11.74 18.11
N LYS A 36 -15.19 -11.57 17.98
CA LYS A 36 -16.20 -12.53 18.47
C LYS A 36 -16.23 -13.84 17.67
N GLU A 37 -15.91 -13.83 16.37
CA GLU A 37 -15.86 -15.06 15.57
C GLU A 37 -14.72 -16.01 15.98
N LYS A 38 -13.69 -15.48 16.66
CA LYS A 38 -12.61 -16.28 17.26
C LYS A 38 -13.15 -17.34 18.22
N ASP A 39 -14.21 -17.03 18.96
CA ASP A 39 -14.77 -17.92 19.98
C ASP A 39 -15.73 -18.96 19.39
N HIS A 40 -16.19 -18.76 18.15
CA HIS A 40 -17.20 -19.62 17.50
C HIS A 40 -16.61 -20.61 16.50
N THR A 41 -15.38 -20.41 16.03
CA THR A 41 -14.80 -21.20 14.94
C THR A 41 -13.44 -21.78 15.31
N GLN A 42 -13.38 -23.09 15.55
CA GLN A 42 -12.16 -23.78 15.97
C GLN A 42 -11.12 -23.75 14.85
N GLY A 43 -9.98 -23.10 15.09
CA GLY A 43 -8.89 -22.92 14.11
C GLY A 43 -8.97 -21.62 13.30
N PHE A 44 -9.93 -20.74 13.58
CA PHE A 44 -9.97 -19.39 13.02
C PHE A 44 -9.07 -18.45 13.81
N ALA A 45 -7.97 -18.01 13.19
CA ALA A 45 -7.19 -16.87 13.66
C ALA A 45 -7.73 -15.62 12.96
N PRO A 46 -8.28 -14.62 13.70
CA PRO A 46 -8.72 -13.36 13.10
C PRO A 46 -7.51 -12.51 12.68
N GLU A 47 -6.85 -12.92 11.60
CA GLU A 47 -5.79 -12.17 10.94
C GLU A 47 -6.41 -11.39 9.77
N VAL A 48 -7.11 -10.31 10.09
CA VAL A 48 -7.55 -9.38 9.06
C VAL A 48 -6.50 -8.28 8.98
N ALA A 49 -5.65 -8.36 7.96
CA ALA A 49 -4.82 -7.24 7.59
C ALA A 49 -5.75 -6.05 7.30
N TRP A 50 -5.53 -4.91 7.96
CA TRP A 50 -6.12 -3.64 7.53
C TRP A 50 -5.38 -3.24 6.24
N VAL A 51 -5.76 -3.90 5.13
CA VAL A 51 -4.96 -4.03 3.90
C VAL A 51 -4.56 -2.68 3.33
N THR A 52 -5.31 -1.61 3.56
CA THR A 52 -4.97 -0.29 3.01
C THR A 52 -3.83 0.42 3.73
N ARG A 53 -3.73 0.32 5.06
CA ARG A 53 -2.66 1.01 5.83
C ARG A 53 -1.45 0.11 6.03
N ALA A 54 -1.66 -1.14 6.42
CA ALA A 54 -0.55 -2.07 6.66
C ALA A 54 0.20 -2.42 5.36
N ALA A 55 -0.51 -2.61 4.23
CA ALA A 55 0.17 -2.83 2.95
C ALA A 55 0.93 -1.59 2.50
N ALA A 56 0.36 -0.38 2.65
CA ALA A 56 1.11 0.84 2.34
C ALA A 56 2.42 0.94 3.16
N CYS A 57 2.37 0.62 4.47
CA CYS A 57 3.56 0.58 5.31
C CYS A 57 4.59 -0.46 4.83
N MET A 58 4.16 -1.67 4.49
CA MET A 58 5.08 -2.75 4.06
C MET A 58 5.58 -2.58 2.61
N THR A 59 4.79 -1.94 1.75
CA THR A 59 5.09 -1.78 0.32
C THR A 59 5.94 -0.54 0.07
N HIS A 60 5.64 0.58 0.73
CA HIS A 60 6.26 1.86 0.45
C HIS A 60 7.22 2.33 1.55
N GLY A 61 7.14 1.79 2.77
CA GLY A 61 8.01 2.17 3.87
C GLY A 61 9.48 1.94 3.56
N ASP A 62 10.33 2.77 4.17
CA ASP A 62 11.78 2.71 4.06
C ASP A 62 12.44 2.75 5.45
N ASP A 63 13.78 2.80 5.49
CA ASP A 63 14.54 2.82 6.75
C ASP A 63 14.28 4.06 7.61
N LYS A 64 13.64 5.10 7.06
CA LYS A 64 13.27 6.32 7.78
C LYS A 64 11.86 6.25 8.35
N GLY A 65 11.03 5.33 7.89
CA GLY A 65 9.69 5.09 8.40
C GLY A 65 8.64 4.94 7.32
N LEU A 66 7.45 5.48 7.58
CA LEU A 66 6.31 5.35 6.69
C LEU A 66 6.47 6.21 5.44
N VAL A 67 5.84 5.78 4.35
CA VAL A 67 5.67 6.57 3.12
C VAL A 67 4.22 6.44 2.69
N PHE A 68 3.41 7.48 2.93
CA PHE A 68 2.00 7.42 2.58
C PHE A 68 1.75 7.82 1.13
N PRO A 69 0.93 7.07 0.39
CA PRO A 69 0.35 7.56 -0.85
C PRO A 69 -0.55 8.78 -0.58
N PRO A 70 -0.38 9.90 -1.31
CA PRO A 70 -1.13 11.14 -1.10
C PRO A 70 -2.65 11.01 -1.03
N LYS A 71 -3.25 10.06 -1.75
CA LYS A 71 -4.71 9.86 -1.76
C LYS A 71 -5.26 9.31 -0.43
N VAL A 72 -4.41 8.69 0.40
CA VAL A 72 -4.80 8.10 1.70
C VAL A 72 -4.06 8.70 2.91
N ALA A 73 -3.07 9.56 2.68
CA ALA A 73 -2.32 10.21 3.74
C ALA A 73 -3.24 11.07 4.64
N PRO A 74 -3.25 10.91 5.97
CA PRO A 74 -4.04 11.75 6.87
C PRO A 74 -3.70 13.25 6.70
N VAL A 75 -2.41 13.55 6.68
CA VAL A 75 -1.83 14.85 6.33
C VAL A 75 -1.03 14.65 5.05
N GLN A 76 -1.27 15.49 4.04
CA GLN A 76 -0.55 15.45 2.76
C GLN A 76 0.67 16.36 2.77
N VAL A 77 0.56 17.50 3.46
CA VAL A 77 1.60 18.53 3.51
C VAL A 77 1.81 18.98 4.95
N VAL A 78 3.05 18.99 5.42
CA VAL A 78 3.42 19.63 6.68
C VAL A 78 4.25 20.87 6.42
N VAL A 79 3.91 21.99 7.04
CA VAL A 79 4.62 23.27 6.90
C VAL A 79 5.46 23.49 8.16
N ILE A 80 6.76 23.71 7.99
CA ILE A 80 7.72 23.84 9.08
C ILE A 80 8.50 25.14 8.92
N HIS A 81 8.49 25.97 9.96
CA HIS A 81 9.33 27.15 10.01
C HIS A 81 10.81 26.78 10.22
N VAL A 82 11.71 27.52 9.58
CA VAL A 82 13.16 27.34 9.69
C VAL A 82 13.79 28.61 10.26
N PRO A 83 13.87 28.74 11.60
CA PRO A 83 14.39 29.94 12.23
C PRO A 83 15.90 30.03 12.02
N ILE A 84 16.37 31.22 11.65
CA ILE A 84 17.79 31.57 11.60
C ILE A 84 18.01 32.65 12.65
N LYS A 85 18.97 32.43 13.56
CA LYS A 85 19.27 33.38 14.64
C LYS A 85 19.52 34.78 14.06
N GLY A 86 18.70 35.74 14.50
CA GLY A 86 18.84 37.17 14.16
C GLY A 86 18.38 37.57 12.75
N ALA A 87 17.67 36.71 12.01
CA ALA A 87 17.30 36.98 10.61
C ALA A 87 15.80 37.26 10.38
N ALA A 88 14.90 36.83 11.26
CA ALA A 88 13.47 37.17 11.23
C ALA A 88 12.87 37.03 12.63
N ASP A 89 11.73 37.69 12.86
CA ASP A 89 10.92 37.46 14.05
C ASP A 89 10.36 36.02 14.00
N TYR A 90 10.33 35.36 15.16
CA TYR A 90 9.74 34.04 15.29
C TYR A 90 8.24 34.07 14.96
N GLN A 91 7.54 35.12 15.40
CA GLN A 91 6.10 35.25 15.15
C GLN A 91 5.81 35.41 13.65
N GLU A 92 6.61 36.22 12.94
CA GLU A 92 6.47 36.40 11.49
C GLU A 92 6.64 35.07 10.72
N LEU A 93 7.55 34.21 11.18
CA LEU A 93 7.73 32.88 10.60
C LEU A 93 6.55 31.95 10.89
N CYS A 94 5.99 31.98 12.09
CA CYS A 94 4.78 31.23 12.45
C CYS A 94 3.58 31.67 11.61
N ASP A 95 3.32 32.98 11.54
CA ASP A 95 2.22 33.56 10.75
C ASP A 95 2.37 33.19 9.27
N ALA A 96 3.59 33.19 8.75
CA ALA A 96 3.87 32.76 7.39
C ALA A 96 3.56 31.28 7.14
N CYS A 97 3.87 30.40 8.09
CA CYS A 97 3.55 28.97 7.98
C CYS A 97 2.02 28.74 8.03
N GLU A 98 1.31 29.40 8.93
CA GLU A 98 -0.16 29.32 9.04
C GLU A 98 -0.86 29.88 7.79
N ALA A 99 -0.29 30.92 7.18
CA ALA A 99 -0.80 31.46 5.91
C ALA A 99 -0.65 30.47 4.75
N VAL A 100 0.48 29.76 4.69
CA VAL A 100 0.70 28.68 3.70
C VAL A 100 -0.26 27.52 3.95
N GLU A 101 -0.41 27.08 5.19
CA GLU A 101 -1.39 26.06 5.58
C GLU A 101 -2.81 26.44 5.16
N SER A 102 -3.26 27.65 5.50
CA SER A 102 -4.59 28.15 5.15
C SER A 102 -4.82 28.18 3.63
N THR A 103 -3.80 28.56 2.87
CA THR A 103 -3.84 28.56 1.39
C THR A 103 -4.04 27.15 0.84
N LEU A 104 -3.33 26.16 1.40
CA LEU A 104 -3.42 24.76 0.99
C LEU A 104 -4.77 24.14 1.39
N LEU A 105 -5.23 24.39 2.62
CA LEU A 105 -6.55 23.95 3.10
C LEU A 105 -7.68 24.52 2.23
N GLY A 106 -7.60 25.81 1.88
CA GLY A 106 -8.56 26.45 0.98
C GLY A 106 -8.60 25.84 -0.42
N ALA A 107 -7.51 25.20 -0.85
CA ALA A 107 -7.43 24.46 -2.11
C ALA A 107 -7.84 22.97 -2.01
N GLY A 108 -8.29 22.52 -0.84
CA GLY A 108 -8.69 21.14 -0.55
C GLY A 108 -7.53 20.18 -0.24
N ILE A 109 -6.33 20.70 0.04
CA ILE A 109 -5.15 19.91 0.37
C ILE A 109 -5.07 19.77 1.89
N ARG A 110 -4.90 18.54 2.39
CA ARG A 110 -4.78 18.28 3.84
C ARG A 110 -3.41 18.74 4.33
N ALA A 111 -3.33 19.91 4.92
CA ALA A 111 -2.10 20.51 5.41
C ALA A 111 -2.13 20.76 6.92
N GLU A 112 -0.95 20.79 7.54
CA GLU A 112 -0.76 21.13 8.96
C GLU A 112 0.52 21.97 9.14
N ALA A 113 0.47 23.03 9.93
CA ALA A 113 1.66 23.79 10.32
C ALA A 113 2.25 23.29 11.65
N ASP A 114 3.50 22.84 11.64
CA ASP A 114 4.24 22.46 12.85
C ASP A 114 5.01 23.66 13.41
N ILE A 115 4.32 24.45 14.23
CA ILE A 115 4.84 25.66 14.90
C ILE A 115 5.38 25.40 16.32
N ARG A 116 5.59 24.14 16.72
CA ARG A 116 6.09 23.79 18.05
C ARG A 116 7.48 24.39 18.30
N ASP A 117 7.67 25.20 19.33
CA ASP A 117 8.93 25.91 19.61
C ASP A 117 9.94 25.06 20.42
N ASN A 118 9.45 24.03 21.11
CA ASN A 118 10.24 23.14 21.95
C ASN A 118 11.04 22.06 21.18
N TYR A 119 10.92 22.03 19.84
CA TYR A 119 11.63 21.08 18.98
C TYR A 119 12.47 21.78 17.92
N SER A 120 13.66 21.24 17.65
CA SER A 120 14.51 21.71 16.55
C SER A 120 13.90 21.34 15.19
N CYS A 121 14.20 22.11 14.14
CA CYS A 121 13.74 21.78 12.78
C CYS A 121 14.16 20.37 12.36
N GLY A 122 15.39 19.96 12.68
CA GLY A 122 15.88 18.61 12.37
C GLY A 122 15.06 17.51 13.07
N TRP A 123 14.63 17.74 14.31
CA TRP A 123 13.74 16.81 15.00
C TRP A 123 12.38 16.73 14.31
N LYS A 124 11.78 17.88 13.96
CA LYS A 124 10.51 17.91 13.24
C LYS A 124 10.63 17.22 11.88
N TYR A 125 11.73 17.40 11.16
CA TYR A 125 11.94 16.73 9.87
C TYR A 125 11.91 15.21 10.02
N ALA A 126 12.62 14.69 11.04
CA ALA A 126 12.64 13.27 11.34
C ALA A 126 11.26 12.74 11.78
N ASP A 127 10.52 13.49 12.61
CA ASP A 127 9.16 13.17 13.06
C ASP A 127 8.20 13.01 11.85
N GLN A 128 8.27 13.95 10.91
CA GLN A 128 7.43 13.94 9.71
C GLN A 128 7.88 12.89 8.67
N GLU A 129 9.19 12.62 8.57
CA GLU A 129 9.71 11.51 7.74
C GLU A 129 9.29 10.15 8.30
N LEU A 130 9.29 10.00 9.63
CA LEU A 130 8.87 8.78 10.31
C LEU A 130 7.37 8.49 10.13
N THR A 131 6.53 9.52 10.28
CA THR A 131 5.07 9.41 10.09
C THR A 131 4.65 9.34 8.62
N GLY A 132 5.54 9.72 7.71
CA GLY A 132 5.39 9.51 6.27
C GLY A 132 4.53 10.53 5.54
N VAL A 133 4.50 11.78 6.03
CA VAL A 133 3.82 12.88 5.35
C VAL A 133 4.42 13.06 3.94
N PRO A 134 3.63 13.03 2.86
CA PRO A 134 4.14 13.04 1.49
C PRO A 134 5.02 14.24 1.13
N LEU A 135 4.64 15.44 1.59
CA LEU A 135 5.35 16.67 1.30
C LEU A 135 5.65 17.43 2.60
N ARG A 136 6.88 17.91 2.71
CA ARG A 136 7.28 18.87 3.73
C ARG A 136 7.58 20.21 3.05
N ILE A 137 6.97 21.28 3.54
CA ILE A 137 7.26 22.64 3.13
C ILE A 137 8.07 23.32 4.23
N GLU A 138 9.22 23.86 3.85
CA GLU A 138 10.14 24.58 4.71
C GLU A 138 10.00 26.08 4.40
N THR A 139 9.76 26.90 5.44
CA THR A 139 9.67 28.36 5.32
C THR A 139 10.71 29.02 6.23
N GLY A 140 11.76 29.58 5.65
CA GLY A 140 12.77 30.34 6.38
C GLY A 140 12.78 31.84 6.02
N PRO A 141 13.57 32.66 6.72
CA PRO A 141 13.70 34.11 6.43
C PRO A 141 14.09 34.42 4.99
N ARG A 142 14.94 33.57 4.39
CA ARG A 142 15.36 33.71 2.98
C ARG A 142 14.22 33.43 2.01
N ASP A 143 13.33 32.51 2.37
CA ASP A 143 12.20 32.13 1.52
C ASP A 143 11.12 33.22 1.58
N LEU A 144 10.90 33.81 2.77
CA LEU A 144 10.06 35.00 2.94
C LEU A 144 10.56 36.18 2.11
N ALA A 145 11.86 36.51 2.20
CA ALA A 145 12.44 37.62 1.45
C ALA A 145 12.35 37.44 -0.08
N ASN A 146 12.27 36.19 -0.56
CA ASN A 146 12.19 35.85 -1.98
C ASN A 146 10.78 35.48 -2.45
N ASP A 147 9.75 35.63 -1.60
CA ASP A 147 8.37 35.22 -1.87
C ASP A 147 8.25 33.77 -2.39
N GLN A 148 8.90 32.85 -1.70
CA GLN A 148 8.96 31.43 -2.06
C GLN A 148 8.84 30.53 -0.84
N VAL A 149 8.76 29.23 -1.08
CA VAL A 149 8.88 28.17 -0.09
C VAL A 149 9.73 27.04 -0.65
N ARG A 150 10.33 26.23 0.23
CA ARG A 150 11.05 25.02 -0.17
C ARG A 150 10.19 23.79 0.06
N ILE A 151 9.92 23.02 -0.99
CA ILE A 151 9.19 21.75 -0.91
C ILE A 151 10.19 20.59 -0.92
N VAL A 152 9.99 19.63 -0.02
CA VAL A 152 10.74 18.37 0.05
C VAL A 152 9.77 17.21 -0.07
N THR A 153 10.04 16.27 -0.98
CA THR A 153 9.19 15.08 -1.17
C THR A 153 9.66 13.92 -0.28
N ARG A 154 8.72 13.14 0.25
CA ARG A 154 9.01 12.02 1.16
C ARG A 154 9.53 10.78 0.46
N ASP A 155 9.07 10.52 -0.76
CA ASP A 155 9.34 9.29 -1.52
C ASP A 155 10.81 9.15 -1.96
N ASN A 156 11.46 10.26 -2.31
CA ASN A 156 12.84 10.26 -2.81
C ASN A 156 13.73 11.37 -2.19
N GLY A 157 13.17 12.26 -1.38
CA GLY A 157 13.93 13.34 -0.73
C GLY A 157 14.28 14.51 -1.65
N ALA A 158 13.69 14.60 -2.85
CA ALA A 158 13.91 15.71 -3.78
C ALA A 158 13.46 17.03 -3.16
N LYS A 159 14.21 18.09 -3.48
CA LYS A 159 13.98 19.45 -2.97
C LYS A 159 13.79 20.41 -4.12
N MET A 160 12.84 21.31 -3.98
CA MET A 160 12.62 22.39 -4.95
C MET A 160 12.14 23.66 -4.27
N ASP A 161 12.54 24.79 -4.82
CA ASP A 161 12.06 26.11 -4.37
C ASP A 161 10.92 26.54 -5.29
N VAL A 162 9.78 26.91 -4.70
CA VAL A 162 8.53 27.22 -5.40
C VAL A 162 8.03 28.60 -4.98
N LYS A 163 7.68 29.43 -5.95
CA LYS A 163 7.09 30.76 -5.70
C LYS A 163 5.70 30.61 -5.07
N ARG A 164 5.35 31.51 -4.14
CA ARG A 164 4.05 31.43 -3.44
C ARG A 164 2.86 31.47 -4.39
N GLY A 165 2.95 32.20 -5.50
CA GLY A 165 1.92 32.26 -6.53
C GLY A 165 1.63 30.90 -7.21
N ASP A 166 2.64 30.04 -7.34
CA ASP A 166 2.52 28.75 -8.04
C ASP A 166 2.31 27.58 -7.06
N LEU A 167 2.22 27.86 -5.76
CA LEU A 167 2.27 26.86 -4.69
C LEU A 167 1.19 25.77 -4.86
N ILE A 168 -0.06 26.18 -5.09
CA ILE A 168 -1.19 25.24 -5.14
C ILE A 168 -1.04 24.29 -6.33
N GLU A 169 -0.67 24.82 -7.50
CA GLU A 169 -0.49 24.03 -8.71
C GLU A 169 0.64 23.02 -8.54
N GLN A 170 1.79 23.49 -8.04
CA GLN A 170 2.97 22.64 -7.83
C GLN A 170 2.71 21.56 -6.78
N VAL A 171 2.04 21.87 -5.67
CA VAL A 171 1.70 20.87 -4.66
C VAL A 171 0.77 19.80 -5.23
N LYS A 172 -0.26 20.18 -6.00
CA LYS A 172 -1.19 19.22 -6.62
C LYS A 172 -0.46 18.29 -7.60
N ASP A 173 0.38 18.85 -8.46
CA ASP A 173 1.18 18.09 -9.42
C ASP A 173 2.14 17.11 -8.71
N LEU A 174 2.82 17.57 -7.66
CA LEU A 174 3.70 16.72 -6.87
C LEU A 174 2.96 15.58 -6.16
N LEU A 175 1.78 15.85 -5.58
CA LEU A 175 0.99 14.80 -4.93
C LEU A 175 0.54 13.72 -5.95
N GLU A 176 0.16 14.10 -7.17
CA GLU A 176 -0.17 13.10 -8.20
C GLU A 176 1.08 12.33 -8.67
N LYS A 177 2.21 13.02 -8.88
CA LYS A 177 3.48 12.39 -9.26
C LYS A 177 3.97 11.40 -8.21
N ILE A 178 3.91 11.74 -6.91
CA ILE A 178 4.26 10.83 -5.81
C ILE A 178 3.33 9.62 -5.83
N GLN A 179 2.03 9.83 -6.01
CA GLN A 179 1.06 8.74 -6.08
C GLN A 179 1.37 7.76 -7.21
N SER A 180 1.66 8.25 -8.42
CA SER A 180 2.05 7.43 -9.56
C SER A 180 3.39 6.73 -9.34
N ASN A 181 4.40 7.46 -8.87
CA ASN A 181 5.74 6.91 -8.64
C ASN A 181 5.71 5.75 -7.62
N LEU A 182 4.98 5.89 -6.51
CA LEU A 182 4.83 4.83 -5.52
C LEU A 182 4.20 3.57 -6.11
N TYR A 183 3.20 3.72 -6.99
CA TYR A 183 2.58 2.61 -7.69
C TYR A 183 3.56 1.95 -8.68
N ASP A 184 4.26 2.74 -9.50
CA ASP A 184 5.18 2.22 -10.52
C ASP A 184 6.39 1.50 -9.93
N VAL A 185 6.91 1.98 -8.80
CA VAL A 185 7.96 1.30 -8.03
C VAL A 185 7.44 -0.02 -7.45
N ALA A 186 6.26 -0.01 -6.82
CA ALA A 186 5.67 -1.22 -6.25
C ALA A 186 5.35 -2.26 -7.32
N LYS A 187 4.80 -1.84 -8.46
CA LYS A 187 4.48 -2.70 -9.60
C LYS A 187 5.73 -3.36 -10.17
N ARG A 188 6.79 -2.59 -10.45
CA ARG A 188 8.08 -3.15 -10.90
C ARG A 188 8.64 -4.16 -9.92
N LYS A 189 8.57 -3.88 -8.62
CA LYS A 189 9.05 -4.82 -7.59
C LYS A 189 8.27 -6.14 -7.62
N VAL A 190 6.95 -6.09 -7.82
CA VAL A 190 6.14 -7.31 -8.00
C VAL A 190 6.58 -8.06 -9.25
N GLU A 191 6.79 -7.37 -10.37
CA GLU A 191 7.25 -7.97 -11.63
C GLU A 191 8.63 -8.62 -11.48
N GLU A 192 9.60 -7.93 -10.88
CA GLU A 192 10.96 -8.43 -10.61
C GLU A 192 10.98 -9.59 -9.61
N CYS A 193 10.09 -9.57 -8.62
CA CYS A 193 9.93 -10.65 -7.64
C CYS A 193 9.01 -11.78 -8.14
N THR A 194 8.46 -11.70 -9.35
CA THR A 194 7.64 -12.76 -9.93
C THR A 194 8.47 -13.60 -10.89
N GLN A 195 8.49 -14.92 -10.69
CA GLN A 195 9.17 -15.85 -11.58
C GLN A 195 8.19 -16.86 -12.16
N LYS A 196 8.15 -16.95 -13.49
CA LYS A 196 7.46 -18.01 -14.20
C LYS A 196 8.35 -19.26 -14.19
N VAL A 197 7.79 -20.41 -13.81
CA VAL A 197 8.49 -21.69 -13.73
C VAL A 197 7.62 -22.80 -14.32
N GLU A 198 8.24 -23.86 -14.80
CA GLU A 198 7.54 -25.02 -15.37
C GLU A 198 7.90 -26.33 -14.68
N THR A 199 8.99 -26.36 -13.92
CA THR A 199 9.49 -27.57 -13.25
C THR A 199 9.49 -27.44 -11.73
N TRP A 200 9.55 -28.59 -11.05
CA TRP A 200 9.67 -28.65 -9.60
C TRP A 200 10.96 -28.03 -9.08
N ASP A 201 12.08 -28.23 -9.78
CA ASP A 201 13.39 -27.74 -9.34
C ASP A 201 13.47 -26.21 -9.42
N GLU A 202 12.99 -25.62 -10.53
CA GLU A 202 12.84 -24.17 -10.67
C GLU A 202 11.91 -23.57 -9.60
N PHE A 203 10.83 -24.29 -9.27
CA PHE A 203 9.90 -23.88 -8.21
C PHE A 203 10.59 -23.82 -6.85
N VAL A 204 11.37 -24.84 -6.48
CA VAL A 204 12.10 -24.87 -5.20
C VAL A 204 13.15 -23.77 -5.15
N GLU A 205 13.88 -23.55 -6.25
CA GLU A 205 14.86 -22.47 -6.36
C GLU A 205 14.19 -21.09 -6.18
N ALA A 206 13.13 -20.80 -6.94
CA ALA A 206 12.41 -19.54 -6.85
C ALA A 206 11.79 -19.31 -5.44
N LEU A 207 11.31 -20.38 -4.80
CA LEU A 207 10.77 -20.32 -3.44
C LEU A 207 11.86 -19.99 -2.41
N SER A 208 13.07 -20.54 -2.58
CA SER A 208 14.21 -20.23 -1.71
C SER A 208 14.66 -18.77 -1.84
N GLN A 209 14.50 -18.18 -3.02
CA GLN A 209 14.78 -16.77 -3.32
C GLN A 209 13.65 -15.83 -2.88
N LYS A 210 12.62 -16.35 -2.19
CA LYS A 210 11.44 -15.59 -1.70
C LYS A 210 10.64 -14.90 -2.81
N LYS A 211 10.60 -15.50 -4.00
CA LYS A 211 9.82 -14.96 -5.13
C LYS A 211 8.36 -15.39 -5.08
N LEU A 212 7.50 -14.60 -5.73
CA LEU A 212 6.17 -15.00 -6.15
C LEU A 212 6.32 -15.88 -7.40
N ILE A 213 5.67 -17.03 -7.44
CA ILE A 213 5.93 -18.04 -8.48
C ILE A 213 4.67 -18.24 -9.32
N LEU A 214 4.78 -18.11 -10.64
CA LEU A 214 3.71 -18.45 -11.57
C LEU A 214 4.03 -19.81 -12.21
N ALA A 215 3.22 -20.83 -11.93
CA ALA A 215 3.49 -22.21 -12.36
C ALA A 215 2.26 -22.88 -12.98
N PRO A 216 2.44 -23.77 -13.98
CA PRO A 216 1.35 -24.50 -14.62
C PRO A 216 0.85 -25.60 -13.68
N TRP A 217 -0.45 -25.62 -13.40
CA TRP A 217 -1.05 -26.47 -12.37
C TRP A 217 -2.26 -27.25 -12.87
N CYS A 218 -2.39 -28.50 -12.41
CA CYS A 218 -3.48 -29.41 -12.77
C CYS A 218 -4.81 -29.18 -12.02
N ASP A 219 -4.86 -28.21 -11.10
CA ASP A 219 -6.05 -27.86 -10.31
C ASP A 219 -6.60 -29.02 -9.46
N LYS A 220 -5.69 -29.75 -8.80
CA LYS A 220 -6.03 -30.87 -7.91
C LYS A 220 -5.59 -30.57 -6.49
N VAL A 221 -6.54 -30.61 -5.56
CA VAL A 221 -6.34 -30.36 -4.12
C VAL A 221 -5.23 -31.24 -3.54
N GLU A 222 -5.16 -32.52 -3.93
CA GLU A 222 -4.12 -33.42 -3.42
C GLU A 222 -2.70 -33.03 -3.85
N VAL A 223 -2.56 -32.40 -5.02
CA VAL A 223 -1.27 -31.85 -5.48
C VAL A 223 -0.91 -30.61 -4.68
N GLU A 224 -1.86 -29.73 -4.37
CA GLU A 224 -1.59 -28.56 -3.51
C GLU A 224 -1.15 -28.97 -2.10
N LYS A 225 -1.85 -29.93 -1.47
CA LYS A 225 -1.47 -30.46 -0.15
C LYS A 225 -0.05 -31.06 -0.17
N ASP A 226 0.28 -31.76 -1.24
CA ASP A 226 1.59 -32.36 -1.44
C ASP A 226 2.70 -31.32 -1.65
N VAL A 227 2.46 -30.28 -2.47
CA VAL A 227 3.37 -29.12 -2.60
C VAL A 227 3.61 -28.47 -1.24
N LYS A 228 2.55 -28.22 -0.48
CA LYS A 228 2.63 -27.64 0.88
C LYS A 228 3.44 -28.53 1.83
N ARG A 229 3.30 -29.85 1.76
CA ARG A 229 4.08 -30.78 2.58
C ARG A 229 5.55 -30.78 2.21
N ARG A 230 5.88 -30.87 0.92
CA ARG A 230 7.27 -30.95 0.41
C ARG A 230 8.07 -29.66 0.60
N THR A 231 7.39 -28.52 0.78
CA THR A 231 8.01 -27.19 0.86
C THR A 231 8.01 -26.58 2.26
N ARG A 232 7.57 -27.34 3.27
CA ARG A 232 7.77 -26.97 4.68
C ARG A 232 9.28 -26.96 4.96
N GLY A 233 9.80 -25.83 5.43
CA GLY A 233 11.20 -25.73 5.83
C GLY A 233 11.48 -26.43 7.16
N ASP A 234 12.75 -26.81 7.39
CA ASP A 234 13.22 -27.26 8.70
C ASP A 234 13.05 -26.15 9.76
N GLU A 235 12.77 -26.57 10.99
CA GLU A 235 12.30 -25.75 12.13
C GLU A 235 13.28 -24.68 12.63
N THR A 236 14.44 -24.47 11.99
CA THR A 236 15.58 -23.76 12.57
C THR A 236 15.82 -22.31 12.08
N GLY A 237 14.92 -21.70 11.29
CA GLY A 237 15.26 -20.38 10.69
C GLY A 237 14.16 -19.37 10.39
N GLY A 238 12.94 -19.56 10.91
CA GLY A 238 11.83 -18.62 10.74
C GLY A 238 10.60 -19.33 10.16
N GLY A 239 9.62 -19.58 11.02
CA GLY A 239 8.44 -20.43 10.78
C GLY A 239 7.53 -19.98 9.63
N GLY A 240 7.97 -20.20 8.39
CA GLY A 240 7.13 -20.08 7.21
C GLY A 240 6.43 -21.40 6.92
N GLY A 241 5.10 -21.39 6.88
CA GLY A 241 4.33 -22.53 6.39
C GLY A 241 4.76 -22.93 4.96
N GLY A 242 4.53 -24.21 4.60
CA GLY A 242 4.78 -24.68 3.24
C GLY A 242 4.02 -23.85 2.19
N ALA A 243 4.58 -23.79 0.98
CA ALA A 243 4.00 -23.03 -0.12
C ALA A 243 2.57 -23.48 -0.43
N LYS A 244 1.71 -22.51 -0.75
CA LYS A 244 0.32 -22.75 -1.13
C LYS A 244 -0.04 -21.97 -2.38
N THR A 245 -1.15 -22.32 -3.00
CA THR A 245 -1.70 -21.56 -4.11
C THR A 245 -2.26 -20.24 -3.56
N LEU A 246 -1.95 -19.13 -4.21
CA LEU A 246 -2.41 -17.79 -3.80
C LEU A 246 -3.68 -17.43 -4.58
N CYS A 247 -3.57 -17.41 -5.90
CA CYS A 247 -4.69 -17.21 -6.81
C CYS A 247 -4.34 -17.73 -8.21
N THR A 248 -5.38 -17.91 -9.02
CA THR A 248 -5.25 -18.09 -10.47
C THR A 248 -5.45 -16.72 -11.11
N PRO A 249 -4.49 -16.18 -11.88
CA PRO A 249 -4.69 -14.91 -12.56
C PRO A 249 -5.86 -15.00 -13.54
N LEU A 250 -6.66 -13.93 -13.60
CA LEU A 250 -7.77 -13.82 -14.55
C LEU A 250 -7.27 -13.81 -15.99
N GLU A 251 -6.21 -13.04 -16.25
CA GLU A 251 -5.49 -13.04 -17.51
C GLU A 251 -4.42 -14.14 -17.49
N GLN A 252 -4.69 -15.22 -18.21
CA GLN A 252 -3.81 -16.39 -18.27
C GLN A 252 -2.79 -16.19 -19.40
N PRO A 253 -1.49 -16.43 -19.14
CA PRO A 253 -0.54 -16.69 -20.21
C PRO A 253 -1.00 -17.89 -21.04
N GLU A 254 -0.58 -17.94 -22.29
CA GLU A 254 -0.84 -19.11 -23.14
C GLU A 254 -0.35 -20.40 -22.46
N LEU A 255 -1.20 -21.41 -22.49
CA LEU A 255 -0.93 -22.73 -21.92
C LEU A 255 -0.95 -23.73 -23.07
N GLY A 256 0.21 -24.29 -23.41
CA GLY A 256 0.31 -25.29 -24.46
C GLY A 256 -0.43 -26.57 -24.10
N GLU A 257 -0.96 -27.28 -25.10
CA GLU A 257 -1.70 -28.53 -24.87
C GLU A 257 -0.85 -29.63 -24.21
N GLU A 258 0.47 -29.59 -24.39
CA GLU A 258 1.43 -30.52 -23.79
C GLU A 258 2.01 -30.02 -22.46
N THR A 259 1.60 -28.84 -21.98
CA THR A 259 2.15 -28.30 -20.73
C THR A 259 1.76 -29.17 -19.55
N LEU A 260 2.76 -29.62 -18.80
CA LEU A 260 2.58 -30.46 -17.62
C LEU A 260 2.54 -29.63 -16.35
N CYS A 261 1.86 -30.16 -15.35
CA CYS A 261 1.79 -29.61 -14.01
C CYS A 261 3.15 -29.72 -13.34
N PHE A 262 3.69 -28.57 -12.91
CA PHE A 262 5.06 -28.45 -12.37
C PHE A 262 5.37 -29.45 -11.24
N ALA A 263 4.37 -29.83 -10.44
CA ALA A 263 4.53 -30.69 -9.27
C ALA A 263 4.16 -32.16 -9.48
N SER A 264 3.26 -32.46 -10.43
CA SER A 264 2.67 -33.81 -10.56
C SER A 264 2.93 -34.49 -11.90
N GLY A 265 3.42 -33.77 -12.91
CA GLY A 265 3.61 -34.30 -14.27
C GLY A 265 2.33 -34.62 -15.03
N LYS A 266 1.15 -34.38 -14.46
CA LYS A 266 -0.15 -34.50 -15.14
C LYS A 266 -0.40 -33.30 -16.06
N PRO A 267 -1.29 -33.37 -17.06
CA PRO A 267 -1.64 -32.21 -17.88
C PRO A 267 -2.05 -31.00 -17.02
N ALA A 268 -1.45 -29.85 -17.30
CA ALA A 268 -1.81 -28.60 -16.63
C ALA A 268 -3.16 -28.10 -17.15
N LYS A 269 -3.89 -27.38 -16.30
CA LYS A 269 -5.17 -26.76 -16.66
C LYS A 269 -5.10 -25.24 -16.71
N LYS A 270 -4.23 -24.66 -15.89
CA LYS A 270 -4.10 -23.21 -15.71
C LYS A 270 -2.76 -22.87 -15.10
N TRP A 271 -2.31 -21.63 -15.30
CA TRP A 271 -1.27 -21.02 -14.52
C TRP A 271 -1.85 -20.55 -13.18
N SER A 272 -1.13 -20.78 -12.09
CA SER A 272 -1.50 -20.27 -10.77
C SER A 272 -0.29 -19.63 -10.09
N TYR A 273 -0.54 -18.61 -9.29
CA TYR A 273 0.44 -18.03 -8.39
C TYR A 273 0.60 -18.90 -7.14
N TRP A 274 1.85 -19.08 -6.73
CA TRP A 274 2.28 -19.84 -5.57
C TRP A 274 3.27 -19.02 -4.75
N GLY A 275 3.29 -19.27 -3.45
CA GLY A 275 4.27 -18.68 -2.55
C GLY A 275 4.04 -19.12 -1.11
N ARG A 276 4.89 -18.63 -0.22
CA ARG A 276 4.60 -18.62 1.21
C ARG A 276 3.68 -17.44 1.49
N SER A 277 2.66 -17.65 2.32
CA SER A 277 1.83 -16.55 2.79
C SER A 277 2.21 -16.16 4.22
N TYR A 278 1.81 -14.95 4.59
CA TYR A 278 1.62 -14.58 5.98
C TYR A 278 0.68 -15.56 6.68
#